data_AF-B8RHL1-F1
#
_entry.id   AF-B8RHL1-F1
#
_cell.length_a   1.000
_cell.length_b   1.000
_cell.length_c   1.000
_cell.angle_alpha   90.00
_cell.angle_beta   90.00
_cell.angle_gamma   90.00
#
_symmetry.space_group_name_H-M   'P 1'
#
loop_
_entity.id
_entity.type
_entity.pdbx_description
1 polymer ?
#
loop_
_entity_poly.entity_id
_entity_poly.type
_entity_poly.pdbx_seq_one_letter_code
_entity_poly.pdbx_strand_id
1 'polypeptide(L)'
;LQMYSSLYEKSGFVFPMQVPYLCSKRDPGRLTPFSDCTIQAPCLLIMGTKDYYLKFPGVEYYVNSEMLKSAVPNIEIKFFPEGSHFVQEQFPEEVNKLLLGFLNHHL
;
A
#
# COMPACT_ATOMS: atom_id res chain seq x y z
N LEU A 1 -18.04 -9.55 7.76
CA LEU A 1 -18.79 -9.10 6.57
C LEU A 1 -19.99 -8.20 6.89
N GLN A 2 -20.88 -8.57 7.82
CA GLN A 2 -22.07 -7.76 8.15
C GLN A 2 -21.77 -6.32 8.63
N MET A 3 -20.65 -6.12 9.34
CA MET A 3 -20.18 -4.79 9.73
C MET A 3 -19.80 -3.93 8.51
N TYR A 4 -19.10 -4.49 7.53
CA TYR A 4 -18.78 -3.76 6.29
C TYR A 4 -20.01 -3.49 5.44
N SER A 5 -20.93 -4.46 5.32
CA SER A 5 -22.14 -4.28 4.50
C SER A 5 -23.04 -3.17 5.05
N SER A 6 -23.28 -3.13 6.36
CA SER A 6 -24.12 -2.09 6.97
C SER A 6 -23.53 -0.68 6.82
N LEU A 7 -22.20 -0.55 6.87
CA LEU A 7 -21.51 0.72 6.61
C LEU A 7 -21.70 1.18 5.16
N TYR A 8 -21.55 0.28 4.19
CA TYR A 8 -21.73 0.62 2.77
C TYR A 8 -23.19 0.78 2.35
N GLU A 9 -24.14 0.11 3.02
CA GLU A 9 -25.57 0.38 2.84
C GLU A 9 -25.92 1.82 3.23
N LYS A 10 -25.26 2.33 4.29
CA LYS A 10 -25.44 3.71 4.75
C LYS A 10 -24.70 4.74 3.88
N SER A 11 -23.46 4.45 3.50
CA SER A 11 -22.58 5.43 2.83
C SER A 11 -22.61 5.38 1.30
N GLY A 12 -23.02 4.24 0.73
CA GLY A 12 -22.84 3.93 -0.68
C GLY A 12 -21.37 3.84 -1.10
N PHE A 13 -21.14 3.70 -2.41
CA PHE A 13 -19.79 3.51 -2.97
C PHE A 13 -19.23 4.74 -3.70
N VAL A 14 -19.96 5.86 -3.74
CA VAL A 14 -19.56 7.03 -4.54
C VAL A 14 -18.17 7.54 -4.14
N PHE A 15 -17.87 7.64 -2.85
CA PHE A 15 -16.57 8.12 -2.38
C PHE A 15 -15.43 7.09 -2.53
N PRO A 16 -15.60 5.81 -2.13
CA PRO A 16 -14.62 4.76 -2.44
C PRO A 16 -14.28 4.63 -3.93
N MET A 17 -15.24 4.90 -4.82
CA MET A 17 -14.99 4.90 -6.26
C MET A 17 -14.23 6.14 -6.75
N GLN A 18 -14.16 7.22 -5.97
CA GLN A 18 -13.39 8.41 -6.34
C GLN A 18 -11.89 8.24 -6.07
N VAL A 19 -11.51 7.65 -4.94
CA VAL A 19 -10.10 7.48 -4.55
C VAL A 19 -9.73 6.00 -4.51
N PRO A 20 -8.73 5.54 -5.29
CA PRO A 20 -7.85 6.33 -6.16
C PRO A 20 -8.37 6.50 -7.62
N TYR A 21 -9.48 5.86 -8.01
CA TYR A 21 -9.81 5.62 -9.43
C TYR A 21 -10.14 6.86 -10.27
N LEU A 22 -10.96 7.80 -9.75
CA LEU A 22 -11.40 8.97 -10.51
C LEU A 22 -10.55 10.21 -10.22
N CYS A 23 -10.10 10.39 -8.98
CA CYS A 23 -9.30 11.55 -8.58
C CYS A 23 -7.96 11.58 -9.32
N SER A 24 -7.31 10.43 -9.52
CA SER A 24 -6.03 10.36 -10.24
C SER A 24 -6.14 10.80 -11.71
N LYS A 25 -7.33 10.70 -12.32
CA LYS A 25 -7.57 11.17 -13.70
C LYS A 25 -7.87 12.66 -13.80
N ARG A 26 -8.34 13.27 -12.71
CA ARG A 26 -8.77 14.68 -12.70
C ARG A 26 -7.60 15.65 -12.59
N ASP A 27 -6.48 15.20 -12.03
CA ASP A 27 -5.31 16.05 -11.83
C ASP A 27 -4.00 15.29 -12.09
N PRO A 28 -3.73 14.92 -13.36
CA PRO A 28 -2.56 14.13 -13.74
C PRO A 28 -1.22 14.87 -13.54
N GLY A 29 -1.26 16.19 -13.35
CA GLY A 29 -0.07 17.04 -13.16
C GLY A 29 0.28 17.29 -11.70
N ARG A 30 -0.60 16.96 -10.75
CA ARG A 30 -0.46 17.35 -9.33
C ARG A 30 0.87 16.95 -8.69
N LEU A 31 1.37 15.79 -9.07
CA LEU A 31 2.58 15.20 -8.49
C LEU A 31 3.85 15.53 -9.28
N THR A 32 3.73 16.24 -10.42
CA THR A 32 4.89 16.61 -11.25
C THR A 32 5.95 17.45 -10.53
N PRO A 33 5.63 18.36 -9.57
CA PRO A 33 6.67 19.08 -8.84
C PRO A 33 7.52 18.19 -7.92
N PHE A 34 7.08 16.94 -7.69
CA PHE A 34 7.73 15.99 -6.79
C PHE A 34 8.40 14.82 -7.54
N SER A 35 8.50 14.89 -8.86
CA SER A 35 9.03 13.78 -9.68
C SER A 35 10.47 13.40 -9.34
N ASP A 36 11.28 14.35 -8.87
CA ASP A 36 12.67 14.14 -8.47
C ASP A 36 12.84 14.04 -6.95
N CYS A 37 11.74 14.03 -6.19
CA CYS A 37 11.77 13.93 -4.73
C CYS A 37 11.79 12.47 -4.27
N THR A 38 12.64 12.20 -3.28
CA THR A 38 12.69 10.92 -2.57
C THR A 38 11.95 10.99 -1.24
N ILE A 39 11.33 9.90 -0.81
CA ILE A 39 10.72 9.78 0.52
C ILE A 39 11.81 9.40 1.52
N GLN A 40 12.20 10.35 2.38
CA GLN A 40 13.27 10.17 3.37
C GLN A 40 12.80 9.56 4.70
N ALA A 41 11.48 9.57 4.95
CA ALA A 41 10.94 8.97 6.17
C ALA A 41 11.20 7.45 6.19
N PRO A 42 11.46 6.85 7.37
CA PRO A 42 11.43 5.40 7.51
C PRO A 42 10.10 4.84 7.00
N CYS A 43 10.15 3.81 6.16
CA CYS A 43 8.97 3.22 5.54
C CYS A 43 8.95 1.71 5.71
N LEU A 44 7.80 1.15 6.09
CA LEU A 44 7.57 -0.29 6.08
C LEU A 44 6.49 -0.63 5.06
N LEU A 45 6.86 -1.41 4.04
CA LEU A 45 5.91 -2.00 3.08
C LEU A 45 5.65 -3.46 3.46
N ILE A 46 4.41 -3.77 3.83
CA ILE A 46 3.95 -5.14 4.07
C ILE A 46 3.03 -5.55 2.94
N MET A 47 3.34 -6.64 2.24
CA MET A 47 2.60 -7.05 1.05
C MET A 47 2.45 -8.57 0.94
N GLY A 48 1.30 -9.03 0.47
CA GLY A 48 1.08 -10.41 0.06
C GLY A 48 1.58 -10.67 -1.36
N THR A 49 2.29 -11.77 -1.61
CA THR A 49 2.78 -12.10 -2.97
C THR A 49 1.66 -12.55 -3.90
N LYS A 50 0.48 -12.90 -3.37
CA LYS A 50 -0.73 -13.23 -4.14
C LYS A 50 -1.69 -12.04 -4.27
N ASP A 51 -1.28 -10.84 -3.86
CA ASP A 51 -2.07 -9.63 -4.08
C ASP A 51 -2.26 -9.41 -5.60
N TYR A 52 -3.52 -9.22 -6.02
CA TYR A 52 -3.84 -8.94 -7.42
C TYR A 52 -3.19 -7.65 -7.91
N TYR A 53 -2.83 -6.72 -7.01
CA TYR A 53 -2.18 -5.47 -7.36
C TYR A 53 -0.83 -5.69 -8.05
N LEU A 54 -0.10 -6.76 -7.72
CA LEU A 54 1.15 -7.12 -8.38
C LEU A 54 0.97 -7.45 -9.87
N LYS A 55 -0.24 -7.86 -10.28
CA LYS A 55 -0.56 -8.21 -11.67
C LYS A 55 -0.78 -6.99 -12.57
N PHE A 56 -0.84 -5.77 -12.01
CA PHE A 56 -0.87 -4.58 -12.83
C PHE A 56 0.48 -4.40 -13.56
N PRO A 57 0.47 -3.94 -14.83
CA PRO A 57 1.69 -3.83 -15.62
C PRO A 57 2.80 -3.05 -14.90
N GLY A 58 3.96 -3.67 -14.77
CA GLY A 58 5.16 -3.05 -14.19
C GLY A 58 5.23 -2.99 -12.67
N VAL A 59 4.15 -3.29 -11.94
CA VAL A 59 4.12 -3.18 -10.46
C VAL A 59 5.03 -4.19 -9.80
N GLU A 60 4.91 -5.48 -10.15
CA GLU A 60 5.76 -6.53 -9.56
C GLU A 60 7.24 -6.28 -9.84
N TYR A 61 7.58 -5.86 -11.06
CA TYR A 61 8.95 -5.48 -11.39
C TYR A 61 9.43 -4.29 -10.54
N TYR A 62 8.63 -3.22 -10.46
CA TYR A 62 9.00 -2.01 -9.72
C TYR A 62 9.23 -2.29 -8.23
N VAL A 63 8.32 -3.03 -7.59
CA VAL A 63 8.39 -3.38 -6.16
C VAL A 63 9.64 -4.22 -5.84
N ASN A 64 10.09 -5.07 -6.77
CA ASN A 64 11.31 -5.87 -6.60
C ASN A 64 12.59 -5.19 -7.13
N SER A 65 12.48 -3.98 -7.69
CA SER A 65 13.61 -3.28 -8.32
C SER A 65 14.34 -2.35 -7.37
N GLU A 66 15.57 -2.01 -7.73
CA GLU A 66 16.34 -0.93 -7.07
C GLU A 66 15.71 0.47 -7.29
N MET A 67 14.76 0.61 -8.21
CA MET A 67 14.06 1.89 -8.44
C MET A 67 13.20 2.26 -7.23
N LEU A 68 12.51 1.30 -6.62
CA LEU A 68 11.73 1.55 -5.40
C LEU A 68 12.64 2.02 -4.26
N LYS A 69 13.78 1.36 -4.07
CA LYS A 69 14.77 1.76 -3.05
C LYS A 69 15.39 3.12 -3.35
N SER A 70 15.57 3.46 -4.63
CA SER A 70 16.07 4.79 -5.01
C SER A 70 15.04 5.89 -4.68
N ALA A 71 13.75 5.62 -4.87
CA ALA A 71 12.66 6.54 -4.53
C ALA A 71 12.39 6.62 -3.03
N VAL A 72 12.57 5.53 -2.29
CA VAL A 72 12.36 5.41 -0.84
C VAL A 72 13.58 4.73 -0.20
N PRO A 73 14.67 5.45 0.08
CA PRO A 73 15.94 4.85 0.53
C PRO A 73 15.83 4.07 1.84
N ASN A 74 14.94 4.50 2.74
CA ASN A 74 14.77 3.93 4.08
C ASN A 74 13.57 2.97 4.13
N ILE A 75 13.34 2.21 3.06
CA ILE A 75 12.25 1.24 2.98
C ILE A 75 12.67 -0.15 3.47
N GLU A 76 11.87 -0.69 4.38
CA GLU A 76 11.85 -2.10 4.76
C GLU A 76 10.68 -2.77 4.05
N ILE A 77 10.90 -3.92 3.40
CA ILE A 77 9.86 -4.63 2.67
C ILE A 77 9.67 -6.02 3.28
N LYS A 78 8.43 -6.37 3.60
CA LYS A 78 8.05 -7.70 4.08
C LYS A 78 7.00 -8.33 3.18
N PHE A 79 7.37 -9.45 2.57
CA PHE A 79 6.45 -10.27 1.78
C PHE A 79 5.84 -11.41 2.58
N PHE A 80 4.56 -11.66 2.36
CA PHE A 80 3.82 -12.82 2.83
C PHE A 80 3.53 -13.75 1.63
N PRO A 81 4.20 -14.92 1.52
CA PRO A 81 4.06 -15.82 0.37
C PRO A 81 2.63 -16.29 0.08
N GLU A 82 1.81 -16.38 1.13
CA GLU A 82 0.41 -16.80 1.04
C GLU A 82 -0.57 -15.63 1.23
N GLY A 83 -0.04 -14.42 1.41
CA GLY A 83 -0.82 -13.19 1.54
C GLY A 83 -1.43 -12.75 0.22
N SER A 84 -2.69 -12.34 0.28
CA SER A 84 -3.40 -11.66 -0.78
C SER A 84 -3.51 -10.16 -0.46
N HIS A 85 -4.53 -9.48 -0.99
CA HIS A 85 -4.70 -8.04 -0.86
C HIS A 85 -4.95 -7.54 0.58
N PHE A 86 -5.69 -8.31 1.38
CA PHE A 86 -6.01 -7.95 2.76
C PHE A 86 -5.09 -8.68 3.75
N VAL A 87 -3.76 -8.54 3.56
CA VAL A 87 -2.75 -9.26 4.35
C VAL A 87 -2.89 -9.02 5.86
N GLN A 88 -3.31 -7.82 6.26
CA GLN A 88 -3.57 -7.45 7.66
C GLN A 88 -4.77 -8.17 8.26
N GLU A 89 -5.76 -8.58 7.46
CA GLU A 89 -6.89 -9.39 7.92
C GLU A 89 -6.55 -10.88 7.90
N GLN A 90 -5.70 -11.32 6.96
CA GLN A 90 -5.29 -12.72 6.82
C GLN A 90 -4.26 -13.15 7.87
N PHE A 91 -3.31 -12.26 8.22
CA PHE A 91 -2.21 -12.52 9.15
C PHE A 91 -2.11 -11.41 10.21
N PRO A 92 -3.18 -11.16 11.00
CA PRO A 92 -3.27 -10.00 11.88
C PRO A 92 -2.17 -9.99 12.95
N GLU A 93 -1.80 -11.14 13.51
CA GLU A 93 -0.78 -11.21 14.56
C GLU A 93 0.61 -10.87 14.03
N GLU A 94 0.98 -11.44 12.89
CA GLU A 94 2.28 -11.21 12.26
C GLU A 94 2.40 -9.77 11.78
N VAL A 95 1.35 -9.23 11.15
CA VAL A 95 1.31 -7.83 10.72
C VAL A 95 1.41 -6.89 11.92
N ASN A 96 0.68 -7.14 13.00
CA ASN A 96 0.77 -6.32 14.21
C ASN A 96 2.17 -6.37 14.86
N LYS A 97 2.82 -7.54 14.89
CA LYS A 97 4.21 -7.67 15.39
C LYS A 97 5.19 -6.85 14.55
N LEU A 98 5.04 -6.87 13.22
CA LEU A 98 5.87 -6.06 12.32
C LEU A 98 5.66 -4.56 12.54
N LEU A 99 4.40 -4.12 12.63
CA LEU A 99 4.06 -2.71 12.88
C LEU A 99 4.63 -2.21 14.21
N LEU A 100 4.39 -2.95 15.31
CA LEU A 100 4.90 -2.58 16.63
C LEU A 100 6.44 -2.59 16.68
N GLY A 101 7.07 -3.58 16.05
CA GLY A 101 8.52 -3.65 15.96
C GLY A 101 9.12 -2.45 15.22
N PHE A 102 8.54 -2.10 14.07
CA PHE A 102 8.95 -0.95 13.28
C PHE A 102 8.76 0.37 14.04
N LEU A 103 7.59 0.58 14.66
CA LEU A 103 7.32 1.79 15.43
C LEU A 103 8.25 1.92 16.63
N ASN A 104 8.52 0.84 17.38
CA ASN A 104 9.45 0.87 18.51
C ASN A 104 10.91 1.12 18.11
N HIS A 105 11.27 0.87 16.84
CA HIS A 105 12.63 1.11 16.36
C HIS A 105 12.85 2.55 15.88
N HIS A 106 11.79 3.18 15.35
CA HIS A 106 11.86 4.47 14.65
C HIS A 106 11.16 5.63 15.38
N LEU A 107 10.45 5.37 16.49
CA LEU A 107 9.89 6.37 17.42
C LEU A 107 10.66 6.37 18.75
#